data_AF-A0A7K4A2V2-F1
#
_entry.id   AF-A0A7K4A2V2-F1
#
_cell.length_a   1.000
_cell.length_b   1.000
_cell.length_c   1.000
_cell.angle_alpha   90.00
_cell.angle_beta   90.00
_cell.angle_gamma   90.00
#
_symmetry.space_group_name_H-M   'P 1'
#
loop_
_entity.id
_entity.type
_entity.pdbx_description
1 polymer ?
#
loop_
_entity_poly.entity_id
_entity_poly.type
_entity_poly.pdbx_seq_one_letter_code
_entity_poly.pdbx_strand_id
1 'polypeptide(L)'
;MRPVKVPPMLQALVQTAVVSVDGKAFAELPACPACGGAVAGYDWKERKFATVRTEGEDRTVMVKVRRYQCRKCGKISPAKAPFYPDTRMGSPVVDLCVVLARTMTPGRSAQFLQSLGLVVDRGSVRDLSARTFPEIGTTEIFGMVLPRSIISLSMVAFRNL
;
A
#
# COMPACT_ATOMS: atom_id res chain seq x y z
N MET A 1 -3.24 21.55 18.98
CA MET A 1 -2.99 20.11 19.27
C MET A 1 -1.54 19.81 18.94
N ARG A 2 -0.82 19.06 19.78
CA ARG A 2 0.63 18.81 19.61
C ARG A 2 0.85 17.77 18.50
N PRO A 3 1.74 18.01 17.52
CA PRO A 3 2.01 17.04 16.46
C PRO A 3 2.61 15.75 17.04
N VAL A 4 2.21 14.61 16.49
CA VAL A 4 2.81 13.32 16.80
C VAL A 4 4.26 13.36 16.33
N LYS A 5 5.20 13.16 17.25
CA LYS A 5 6.62 13.11 16.90
C LYS A 5 6.96 11.70 16.42
N VAL A 6 7.38 11.58 15.16
CA VAL A 6 7.97 10.35 14.62
C VAL A 6 9.48 10.53 14.47
N PRO A 7 10.28 9.48 14.71
CA PRO A 7 11.71 9.53 14.40
C PRO A 7 11.94 9.87 12.92
N PRO A 8 12.84 10.81 12.57
CA PRO A 8 13.09 11.17 11.16
C PRO A 8 13.48 9.98 10.28
N MET A 9 14.23 9.02 10.83
CA MET A 9 14.59 7.78 10.13
C MET A 9 13.37 6.93 9.77
N LEU A 10 12.36 6.90 10.64
CA LEU A 10 11.13 6.17 10.37
C LEU A 10 10.33 6.83 9.25
N GLN A 11 10.21 8.15 9.29
CA GLN A 11 9.57 8.92 8.24
C GLN A 11 10.28 8.67 6.89
N ALA A 12 11.60 8.81 6.84
CA ALA A 12 12.38 8.57 5.63
C ALA A 12 12.18 7.14 5.09
N LEU A 13 12.25 6.13 5.95
CA LEU A 13 12.03 4.73 5.57
C LEU A 13 10.67 4.52 4.90
N VAL A 14 9.60 5.04 5.49
CA VAL A 14 8.24 4.90 4.96
C VAL A 14 8.08 5.66 3.65
N GLN A 15 8.56 6.90 3.58
CA GLN A 15 8.45 7.71 2.37
C GLN A 15 9.24 7.11 1.21
N THR A 16 10.50 6.72 1.42
CA THR A 16 11.33 6.08 0.40
C THR A 16 10.69 4.79 -0.10
N ALA A 17 10.18 3.95 0.80
CA ALA A 17 9.48 2.71 0.43
C ALA A 17 8.26 2.97 -0.46
N VAL A 18 7.43 3.96 -0.10
CA VAL A 18 6.20 4.26 -0.83
C VAL A 18 6.50 4.94 -2.17
N VAL A 19 7.45 5.87 -2.22
CA VAL A 19 7.83 6.58 -3.44
C VAL A 19 8.55 5.66 -4.43
N SER A 20 9.30 4.65 -3.98
CA SER A 20 10.07 3.78 -4.86
C SER A 20 9.24 2.91 -5.80
N VAL A 21 7.92 2.82 -5.58
CA VAL A 21 7.02 2.11 -6.50
C VAL A 21 6.33 3.02 -7.49
N ASP A 22 6.59 4.33 -7.46
CA ASP A 22 5.99 5.26 -8.41
C ASP A 22 6.35 4.88 -9.87
N GLY A 23 5.33 4.83 -10.73
CA GLY A 23 5.44 4.37 -12.11
C GLY A 23 5.65 2.87 -12.31
N LYS A 24 5.79 2.07 -11.25
CA LYS A 24 6.10 0.63 -11.37
C LYS A 24 4.99 -0.14 -12.07
N ALA A 25 5.39 -1.01 -13.01
CA ALA A 25 4.49 -1.87 -13.76
C ALA A 25 4.40 -3.28 -13.12
N PHE A 26 3.18 -3.71 -12.82
CA PHE A 26 2.86 -5.06 -12.37
C PHE A 26 2.22 -5.82 -13.54
N ALA A 27 2.95 -6.79 -14.08
CA ALA A 27 2.54 -7.53 -15.28
C ALA A 27 2.40 -9.03 -15.06
N GLU A 28 2.67 -9.56 -13.87
CA GLU A 28 2.69 -11.01 -13.67
C GLU A 28 1.31 -11.57 -13.33
N LEU A 29 0.81 -12.46 -14.20
CA LEU A 29 -0.33 -13.33 -13.89
C LEU A 29 -0.14 -14.68 -14.63
N PRO A 30 0.33 -15.73 -13.94
CA PRO A 30 0.68 -16.98 -14.61
C PRO A 30 -0.55 -17.74 -15.14
N ALA A 31 -1.69 -17.65 -14.47
CA ALA A 31 -2.92 -18.33 -14.85
C ALA A 31 -4.16 -17.59 -14.33
N CYS A 32 -5.33 -17.91 -14.89
CA CYS A 32 -6.59 -17.33 -14.45
C CYS A 32 -6.90 -17.74 -13.00
N PRO A 33 -7.13 -16.80 -12.07
CA PRO A 33 -7.41 -17.13 -10.67
C PRO A 33 -8.77 -17.81 -10.46
N ALA A 34 -9.67 -17.80 -11.45
CA ALA A 34 -10.99 -18.42 -11.33
C ALA A 34 -11.06 -19.86 -11.84
N CYS A 35 -10.26 -20.23 -12.86
CA CYS A 35 -10.38 -21.54 -13.52
C CYS A 35 -9.05 -22.19 -13.89
N GLY A 36 -7.91 -21.57 -13.57
CA GLY A 36 -6.57 -22.06 -13.91
C GLY A 36 -6.18 -21.95 -15.38
N GLY A 37 -7.07 -21.45 -16.25
CA GLY A 37 -6.81 -21.36 -17.68
C GLY A 37 -5.75 -20.33 -18.07
N ALA A 38 -5.16 -20.52 -19.26
CA ALA A 38 -4.21 -19.57 -19.84
C ALA A 38 -4.82 -18.17 -20.01
N VAL A 39 -3.99 -17.15 -19.87
CA VAL A 39 -4.39 -15.74 -19.93
C VAL A 39 -3.69 -15.01 -21.07
N ALA A 40 -4.40 -14.05 -21.67
CA ALA A 40 -3.86 -13.13 -22.65
C ALA A 40 -3.91 -11.70 -22.09
N GLY A 41 -2.92 -10.87 -22.44
CA GLY A 41 -2.91 -9.47 -22.04
C GLY A 41 -4.16 -8.76 -22.56
N TYR A 42 -4.83 -8.01 -21.69
CA TYR A 42 -6.04 -7.26 -22.00
C TYR A 42 -5.72 -5.76 -22.15
N ASP A 43 -5.47 -5.07 -21.04
CA ASP A 43 -5.09 -3.66 -21.02
C ASP A 43 -4.22 -3.31 -19.80
N TRP A 44 -3.91 -2.03 -19.63
CA TRP A 44 -3.23 -1.49 -18.45
C TRP A 44 -4.18 -0.57 -17.69
N LYS A 45 -4.15 -0.67 -16.36
CA LYS A 45 -4.87 0.24 -15.48
C LYS A 45 -3.91 0.94 -14.53
N GLU A 46 -3.95 2.26 -14.52
CA GLU A 46 -3.26 3.05 -13.50
C GLU A 46 -4.04 3.00 -12.19
N ARG A 47 -3.33 2.84 -11.08
CA ARG A 47 -3.90 2.81 -9.74
C ARG A 47 -3.07 3.68 -8.81
N LYS A 48 -3.76 4.49 -8.02
CA LYS A 48 -3.16 5.19 -6.89
C LYS A 48 -2.66 4.18 -5.87
N PHE A 49 -1.37 4.23 -5.56
CA PHE A 49 -0.76 3.44 -4.51
C PHE A 49 -0.84 4.18 -3.16
N ALA A 50 -0.47 5.46 -3.14
CA ALA A 50 -0.51 6.33 -1.97
C ALA A 50 -0.55 7.81 -2.38
N THR A 51 -0.78 8.71 -1.42
CA THR A 51 -0.38 10.12 -1.53
C THR A 51 0.63 10.40 -0.44
N VAL A 52 1.77 10.98 -0.82
CA VAL A 52 2.86 11.35 0.06
C VAL A 52 2.94 12.87 0.11
N ARG A 53 3.16 13.44 1.31
CA ARG A 53 3.41 14.86 1.50
C ARG A 53 4.89 15.09 1.78
N THR A 54 5.53 15.89 0.93
CA THR A 54 6.93 16.30 1.07
C THR A 54 6.99 17.81 0.94
N GLU A 55 7.66 18.49 1.87
CA GLU A 55 7.85 19.96 1.84
C GLU A 55 6.55 20.79 1.71
N GLY A 56 5.42 20.22 2.14
CA GLY A 56 4.11 20.88 2.07
C GLY A 56 3.31 20.57 0.81
N GLU A 57 3.88 19.86 -0.16
CA GLU A 57 3.22 19.47 -1.41
C GLU A 57 2.78 18.01 -1.39
N ASP A 58 1.57 17.76 -1.92
CA ASP A 58 1.02 16.42 -2.07
C ASP A 58 1.40 15.82 -3.42
N ARG A 59 2.15 14.72 -3.39
CA ARG A 59 2.47 13.90 -4.55
C ARG A 59 1.69 12.60 -4.51
N THR A 60 1.00 12.28 -5.59
CA THR A 60 0.34 10.98 -5.74
C THR A 60 1.31 9.97 -6.33
N VAL A 61 1.50 8.85 -5.64
CA VAL A 61 2.28 7.71 -6.13
C VAL A 61 1.34 6.80 -6.92
N MET A 62 1.66 6.59 -8.20
CA MET A 62 0.87 5.83 -9.15
C MET A 62 1.59 4.55 -9.56
N VAL A 63 0.85 3.47 -9.78
CA VAL A 63 1.39 2.21 -10.33
C VAL A 63 0.57 1.76 -11.53
N LYS A 64 1.19 1.00 -12.43
CA LYS A 64 0.53 0.44 -13.61
C LYS A 64 0.27 -1.04 -13.37
N VAL A 65 -0.98 -1.48 -13.41
CA VAL A 65 -1.35 -2.89 -13.23
C VAL A 65 -1.93 -3.42 -14.54
N ARG A 66 -1.26 -4.40 -15.14
CA ARG A 66 -1.77 -5.07 -16.33
C ARG A 66 -2.99 -5.89 -15.96
N ARG A 67 -4.01 -5.88 -16.81
CA ARG A 67 -5.14 -6.81 -16.73
C ARG A 67 -5.02 -7.84 -17.83
N TYR A 68 -5.60 -9.00 -17.55
CA TYR A 68 -5.50 -10.18 -18.37
C TYR A 68 -6.89 -10.78 -18.54
N GLN A 69 -7.21 -11.22 -19.75
CA GLN A 69 -8.42 -11.95 -20.05
C GLN A 69 -8.11 -13.45 -20.11
N CYS A 70 -8.91 -14.26 -19.42
CA CYS A 70 -8.80 -15.71 -19.51
C CYS A 70 -9.31 -16.23 -20.84
N ARG A 71 -8.53 -17.06 -21.53
CA ARG A 71 -8.93 -17.71 -22.79
C ARG A 71 -9.98 -18.81 -22.63
N LYS A 72 -10.18 -19.31 -21.40
CA LYS A 72 -11.13 -20.40 -21.08
C LYS A 72 -12.48 -19.88 -20.61
N CYS A 73 -12.52 -18.99 -19.62
CA CYS A 73 -13.77 -18.50 -19.02
C CYS A 73 -14.05 -17.02 -19.29
N GLY A 74 -13.23 -16.33 -20.07
CA GLY A 74 -13.42 -14.91 -20.42
C GLY A 74 -13.20 -13.91 -19.28
N LYS A 75 -13.03 -14.36 -18.03
CA LYS A 75 -12.86 -13.49 -16.86
C LYS A 75 -11.62 -12.58 -17.01
N ILE A 76 -11.80 -11.29 -16.76
CA ILE A 76 -10.72 -10.31 -16.69
C ILE A 76 -10.20 -10.27 -15.25
N SER A 77 -8.88 -10.41 -15.08
CA SER A 77 -8.21 -10.38 -13.78
C SER A 77 -6.97 -9.49 -13.84
N PRO A 78 -6.70 -8.66 -12.81
CA PRO A 78 -5.46 -7.90 -12.74
C PRO A 78 -4.26 -8.81 -12.48
N ALA A 79 -3.07 -8.35 -12.87
CA ALA A 79 -1.80 -8.92 -12.46
C ALA A 79 -1.64 -8.88 -10.93
N LYS A 80 -0.75 -9.72 -10.42
CA LYS A 80 -0.34 -9.69 -9.01
C LYS A 80 0.26 -8.32 -8.70
N ALA A 81 -0.43 -7.57 -7.85
CA ALA A 81 -0.03 -6.25 -7.41
C ALA A 81 -0.36 -6.08 -5.92
N PRO A 82 0.39 -5.25 -5.18
CA PRO A 82 0.24 -5.06 -3.73
C PRO A 82 -1.01 -4.23 -3.39
N PHE A 83 -2.18 -4.82 -3.55
CA PHE A 83 -3.47 -4.25 -3.19
C PHE A 83 -4.36 -5.34 -2.62
N TYR A 84 -5.07 -5.02 -1.55
CA TYR A 84 -6.20 -5.85 -1.13
C TYR A 84 -7.38 -5.67 -2.10
N PRO A 85 -8.29 -6.65 -2.17
CA PRO A 85 -9.57 -6.47 -2.84
C PRO A 85 -10.32 -5.25 -2.29
N ASP A 86 -10.91 -4.48 -3.20
CA ASP A 86 -11.77 -3.33 -2.87
C ASP A 86 -11.10 -2.27 -1.98
N THR A 87 -9.79 -2.06 -2.14
CA THR A 87 -9.07 -0.93 -1.54
C THR A 87 -8.62 0.09 -2.58
N ARG A 88 -8.66 1.36 -2.18
CA ARG A 88 -8.26 2.52 -3.01
C ARG A 88 -6.76 2.85 -2.93
N MET A 89 -6.02 2.13 -2.09
CA MET A 89 -4.59 2.34 -1.82
C MET A 89 -3.87 0.99 -1.72
N GLY A 90 -2.55 1.05 -1.86
CA GLY A 90 -1.67 -0.13 -1.79
C GLY A 90 -1.77 -0.85 -0.46
N SER A 91 -1.61 -2.18 -0.48
CA SER A 91 -1.71 -3.01 0.72
C SER A 91 -0.75 -2.59 1.83
N PRO A 92 0.50 -2.11 1.59
CA PRO A 92 1.35 -1.64 2.69
C PRO A 92 0.80 -0.40 3.41
N VAL A 93 0.10 0.49 2.70
CA VAL A 93 -0.57 1.65 3.31
C VAL A 93 -1.82 1.21 4.08
N VAL A 94 -2.58 0.25 3.54
CA VAL A 94 -3.71 -0.37 4.26
C VAL A 94 -3.23 -1.03 5.54
N ASP A 95 -2.14 -1.80 5.47
CA ASP A 95 -1.58 -2.50 6.61
C ASP A 95 -1.19 -1.52 7.72
N LEU A 96 -0.56 -0.38 7.37
CA LEU A 96 -0.24 0.67 8.33
C LEU A 96 -1.51 1.20 9.02
N CYS A 97 -2.58 1.46 8.26
CA CYS A 97 -3.84 1.94 8.83
C CYS A 97 -4.40 0.94 9.84
N VAL A 98 -4.44 -0.34 9.47
CA VAL A 98 -4.99 -1.42 10.30
C VAL A 98 -4.13 -1.66 11.54
N VAL A 99 -2.81 -1.73 11.40
CA VAL A 99 -1.88 -1.96 12.51
C VAL A 99 -1.91 -0.81 13.51
N LEU A 100 -1.86 0.45 13.05
CA LEU A 100 -1.93 1.61 13.94
C LEU A 100 -3.27 1.67 14.69
N ALA A 101 -4.38 1.33 14.01
CA ALA A 101 -5.71 1.31 14.61
C ALA A 101 -5.91 0.26 15.72
N ARG A 102 -5.00 -0.73 15.86
CA ARG A 102 -5.03 -1.68 16.99
C ARG A 102 -4.74 -1.03 18.33
N THR A 103 -3.94 0.04 18.33
CA THR A 103 -3.47 0.71 19.57
C THR A 103 -3.85 2.19 19.62
N MET A 104 -4.35 2.75 18.52
CA MET A 104 -4.68 4.17 18.39
C MET A 104 -6.10 4.35 17.86
N THR A 105 -6.74 5.46 18.26
CA THR A 105 -8.01 5.86 17.62
C THR A 105 -7.77 6.24 16.15
N PRO A 106 -8.76 6.11 15.25
CA PRO A 106 -8.59 6.46 13.84
C PRO A 106 -8.05 7.89 13.60
N GLY A 107 -8.40 8.84 14.47
CA GLY A 107 -7.86 10.21 14.42
C GLY A 107 -6.38 10.28 14.77
N ARG A 108 -5.93 9.57 15.81
CA ARG A 108 -4.51 9.48 16.18
C ARG A 108 -3.70 8.74 15.11
N SER A 109 -4.24 7.65 14.56
CA SER A 109 -3.60 6.92 13.45
C SER A 109 -3.42 7.81 12.22
N ALA A 110 -4.43 8.59 11.84
CA ALA A 110 -4.33 9.52 10.71
C ALA A 110 -3.27 10.61 10.96
N GLN A 111 -3.18 11.17 12.17
CA GLN A 111 -2.11 12.12 12.53
C GLN A 111 -0.72 11.47 12.51
N PHE A 112 -0.61 10.22 12.96
CA PHE A 112 0.64 9.47 12.90
C PHE A 112 1.08 9.24 11.45
N LEU A 113 0.15 8.80 10.59
CA LEU A 113 0.38 8.64 9.14
C LEU A 113 0.82 9.95 8.48
N GLN A 114 0.17 11.08 8.80
CA GLN A 114 0.58 12.39 8.31
C GLN A 114 1.98 12.78 8.77
N SER A 115 2.37 12.40 9.99
CA SER A 115 3.72 12.65 10.52
C SER A 115 4.78 11.79 9.80
N LEU A 116 4.39 10.62 9.27
CA LEU A 116 5.20 9.84 8.32
C LEU A 116 5.17 10.43 6.89
N GLY A 117 4.41 11.50 6.65
CA GLY A 117 4.15 12.09 5.35
C GLY A 117 3.23 11.28 4.45
N LEU A 118 2.39 10.40 5.00
CA LEU A 118 1.32 9.73 4.26
C LEU A 118 0.01 10.49 4.44
N VAL A 119 -0.62 10.87 3.33
CA VAL A 119 -1.90 11.59 3.34
C VAL A 119 -3.03 10.57 3.35
N VAL A 120 -3.48 10.22 4.56
CA VAL A 120 -4.63 9.34 4.80
C VAL A 120 -5.56 10.01 5.82
N ASP A 121 -6.84 10.08 5.51
CA ASP A 121 -7.83 10.70 6.38
C ASP A 121 -8.37 9.71 7.44
N ARG A 122 -8.97 10.28 8.48
CA ARG A 122 -9.58 9.52 9.59
C ARG A 122 -10.68 8.55 9.13
N GLY A 123 -11.48 8.93 8.13
CA GLY A 123 -12.54 8.11 7.59
C GLY A 123 -11.98 6.85 6.94
N SER A 124 -10.97 7.02 6.08
CA SER A 124 -10.23 5.90 5.48
C SER A 124 -9.66 4.94 6.54
N VAL A 125 -9.03 5.45 7.60
CA VAL A 125 -8.51 4.59 8.67
C VAL A 125 -9.64 3.83 9.36
N ARG A 126 -10.74 4.51 9.71
CA ARG A 126 -11.90 3.88 10.36
C ARG A 126 -12.47 2.76 9.50
N ASP A 127 -12.75 3.04 8.23
CA ASP A 127 -13.38 2.10 7.31
C ASP A 127 -12.49 0.87 7.08
N LEU A 128 -11.17 1.08 6.96
CA LEU A 128 -10.23 -0.03 6.86
C LEU A 128 -10.17 -0.83 8.17
N SER A 129 -10.07 -0.18 9.33
CA SER A 129 -9.98 -0.88 10.62
C SER A 129 -11.23 -1.71 10.97
N ALA A 130 -12.38 -1.39 10.38
CA ALA A 130 -13.63 -2.14 10.56
C ALA A 130 -13.74 -3.37 9.65
N ARG A 131 -12.83 -3.54 8.68
CA ARG A 131 -12.81 -4.67 7.74
C ARG A 131 -11.91 -5.80 8.23
N THR A 132 -12.22 -7.01 7.81
CA THR A 132 -11.36 -8.18 8.02
C THR A 132 -10.30 -8.25 6.92
N PHE A 133 -9.04 -8.36 7.32
CA PHE A 133 -7.90 -8.62 6.45
C PHE A 133 -7.20 -9.93 6.87
N PRO A 134 -6.39 -10.54 5.98
CA PRO A 134 -5.48 -11.60 6.37
C PRO A 134 -4.56 -11.16 7.52
N GLU A 135 -3.90 -12.11 8.17
CA GLU A 135 -2.96 -11.79 9.25
C GLU A 135 -1.84 -10.88 8.74
N ILE A 136 -1.79 -9.66 9.29
CA ILE A 136 -0.76 -8.67 8.96
C ILE A 136 0.41 -8.90 9.93
N GLY A 137 1.50 -9.47 9.40
CA GLY A 137 2.75 -9.64 10.14
C GLY A 137 3.38 -8.29 10.48
N THR A 138 3.82 -8.13 11.72
CA THR A 138 4.43 -6.89 12.23
C THR A 138 5.87 -7.09 12.67
N THR A 139 6.59 -5.99 12.86
CA THR A 139 7.94 -5.92 13.43
C THR A 139 8.09 -4.61 14.19
N GLU A 140 8.83 -4.64 15.30
CA GLU A 140 9.14 -3.45 16.07
C GLU A 140 10.40 -2.77 15.51
N ILE A 141 10.29 -1.49 15.16
CA ILE A 141 11.37 -0.68 14.60
C ILE A 141 11.27 0.73 15.18
N PHE A 142 12.38 1.26 15.71
CA PHE A 142 12.43 2.57 16.38
C PHE A 142 11.36 2.74 17.50
N GLY A 143 11.07 1.66 18.23
CA GLY A 143 10.04 1.64 19.28
C GLY A 143 8.59 1.69 18.76
N MET A 144 8.38 1.43 17.47
CA MET A 144 7.08 1.43 16.81
C MET A 144 6.78 0.08 16.17
N VAL A 145 5.53 -0.38 16.31
CA VAL A 145 5.05 -1.60 15.62
C VAL A 145 4.65 -1.25 14.19
N LEU A 146 5.38 -1.77 13.20
CA LEU A 146 5.14 -1.55 11.77
C LEU A 146 4.76 -2.84 11.05
N PRO A 147 3.96 -2.77 9.98
CA PRO A 147 3.74 -3.90 9.09
C PRO A 147 5.04 -4.31 8.37
N ARG A 148 5.30 -5.62 8.29
CA ARG A 148 6.42 -6.17 7.50
C ARG A 148 6.33 -5.82 6.02
N SER A 149 5.13 -5.57 5.50
CA SER A 149 4.93 -5.16 4.10
C SER A 149 5.59 -3.83 3.76
N ILE A 150 5.69 -2.89 4.70
CA ILE A 150 6.44 -1.63 4.53
C ILE A 150 7.95 -1.89 4.50
N ILE A 151 8.43 -2.82 5.33
CA ILE A 151 9.86 -3.18 5.40
C ILE A 151 10.29 -3.92 4.13
N SER A 152 9.47 -4.86 3.66
CA SER A 152 9.70 -5.53 2.38
C SER A 152 9.72 -4.54 1.22
N LEU A 153 8.84 -3.54 1.25
CA LEU A 153 8.80 -2.50 0.23
C LEU A 153 10.06 -1.63 0.26
N SER A 154 10.54 -1.24 1.45
CA SER A 154 11.78 -0.47 1.60
C SER A 154 12.99 -1.26 1.11
N MET A 155 13.09 -2.55 1.39
CA MET A 155 14.19 -3.38 0.88
C MET A 155 14.21 -3.46 -0.65
N VAL A 156 13.04 -3.52 -1.30
CA VAL A 156 12.95 -3.44 -2.76
C VAL A 156 13.34 -2.05 -3.26
N ALA A 157 13.01 -0.98 -2.54
CA ALA A 157 13.44 0.37 -2.85
C ALA A 157 14.98 0.48 -2.88
N PHE A 158 15.64 0.01 -1.81
CA PHE A 158 17.09 0.11 -1.65
C PHE A 158 17.89 -0.75 -2.63
N ARG A 159 17.30 -1.79 -3.21
CA ARG A 159 17.94 -2.60 -4.25
C ARG A 159 17.94 -1.94 -5.63
N ASN A 160 17.15 -0.88 -5.83
CA ASN A 160 17.02 -0.15 -7.09
C ASN A 160 17.69 1.24 -7.04
N LEU A 161 18.45 1.53 -5.97
CA LEU A 161 19.32 2.69 -5.81
C LEU A 161 20.77 2.26 -6.05
#